data_AF-A0A1Y2JEK7-F1
#
_entry.id   AF-A0A1Y2JEK7-F1
#
_cell.length_a   1.000
_cell.length_b   1.000
_cell.length_c   1.000
_cell.angle_alpha   90.00
_cell.angle_beta   90.00
_cell.angle_gamma   90.00
#
_symmetry.space_group_name_H-M   'P 1'
#
loop_
_entity.id
_entity.type
_entity.pdbx_description
1 polymer ?
#
loop_
_entity_poly.entity_id
_entity_poly.type
_entity_poly.pdbx_seq_one_letter_code
_entity_poly.pdbx_strand_id
1 'polypeptide(L)'
;MSMNVTGNVKVSCGKFYVLLRASPLALIAILAPVGASSSVDADDVEPLRLCADPTNLPYSSDDASEPGFYLEVGQAIGKALGRPVTYNWYKTYFGKRSVRVTLLGKQCDAMMGLPLSDDFMGPAVIFSRKISEQAYALVTAKEQVVGSIEDLRGKRVAVQYQTTPQNLLALRDDIEKVTVMSPDEGMKALDIGTAEVAFVWGPTAGWLNKTQYQSRYKIRTVEGKGLSWDAAIGFAKTSVELRDQVDAVLPGLDRTIGDLATKYGLPGDTSTKLLVSENSPSLLAPPTAATEVPSAALSPSVTSKDSKPHAGDSASTEAGREIFNSTCAHCHGTDAVQGERRIDLRRLQLRYGENARSMFWTAVHDGRPSKGMPTWKDVFTDEDFNKIYAYLTTVQASTGSAN
;
A
#
# COMPACT_ATOMS: atom_id res chain seq x y z
N MET A 1 72.91 15.92 -8.10
CA MET A 1 72.66 17.32 -7.70
C MET A 1 71.58 17.25 -6.62
N SER A 2 71.93 17.01 -5.35
CA SER A 2 72.55 17.96 -4.39
C SER A 2 71.64 19.18 -4.20
N MET A 3 71.18 19.59 -3.02
CA MET A 3 71.55 19.29 -1.64
C MET A 3 70.45 19.83 -0.72
N ASN A 4 70.30 19.18 0.42
CA ASN A 4 69.55 19.58 1.60
C ASN A 4 70.37 20.61 2.40
N VAL A 5 69.85 21.75 2.85
CA VAL A 5 70.45 22.51 3.98
C VAL A 5 69.40 23.28 4.79
N THR A 6 69.43 22.98 6.08
CA THR A 6 68.80 23.56 7.28
C THR A 6 69.17 25.01 7.58
N GLY A 7 68.33 25.74 8.32
CA GLY A 7 68.74 27.00 8.96
C GLY A 7 67.78 27.49 10.03
N ASN A 8 68.06 27.13 11.29
CA ASN A 8 67.37 27.59 12.49
C ASN A 8 68.19 28.76 13.09
N VAL A 9 67.58 29.92 13.41
CA VAL A 9 68.24 30.99 14.17
C VAL A 9 67.33 31.49 15.28
N LYS A 10 67.79 31.30 16.52
CA LYS A 10 67.32 31.90 17.78
C LYS A 10 68.07 33.21 18.03
N VAL A 11 67.39 34.31 18.38
CA VAL A 11 67.87 35.41 19.27
C VAL A 11 66.61 36.12 19.82
N SER A 12 66.17 35.88 21.06
CA SER A 12 66.53 36.51 22.36
C SER A 12 66.28 38.02 22.50
N CYS A 13 65.26 38.32 23.31
CA CYS A 13 65.14 39.31 24.40
C CYS A 13 65.75 40.72 24.24
N GLY A 14 64.88 41.73 24.31
CA GLY A 14 65.24 43.11 24.65
C GLY A 14 64.03 43.86 25.20
N LYS A 15 63.86 43.86 26.53
CA LYS A 15 62.94 44.78 27.23
C LYS A 15 63.49 46.20 27.10
N PHE A 16 62.72 47.10 26.50
CA PHE A 16 62.90 48.54 26.68
C PHE A 16 61.65 49.11 27.37
N TYR A 17 61.84 49.53 28.62
CA TYR A 17 60.91 50.39 29.33
C TYR A 17 61.03 51.80 28.75
N VAL A 18 59.95 52.35 28.20
CA VAL A 18 59.79 53.79 28.04
C VAL A 18 58.50 54.18 28.75
N LEU A 19 58.68 54.84 29.89
CA LEU A 19 57.65 55.61 30.58
C LEU A 19 57.30 56.83 29.71
N LEU A 20 56.08 56.90 29.20
CA LEU A 20 55.52 58.18 28.76
C LEU A 20 54.17 58.45 29.43
N ARG A 21 54.08 59.68 29.94
CA ARG A 21 53.05 60.24 30.79
C ARG A 21 51.70 60.35 30.07
N ALA A 22 50.64 60.19 30.86
CA ALA A 22 49.24 60.37 30.50
C ALA A 22 48.87 61.80 30.07
N SER A 23 47.90 61.88 29.16
CA SER A 23 46.86 62.91 29.14
C SER A 23 45.58 62.29 28.58
N PRO A 24 44.40 62.48 29.20
CA PRO A 24 43.19 61.79 28.81
C PRO A 24 42.49 62.57 27.70
N LEU A 25 42.50 62.04 26.47
CA LEU A 25 41.46 62.37 25.51
C LEU A 25 40.26 61.47 25.78
N ALA A 26 39.16 62.08 26.22
CA ALA A 26 37.87 61.41 26.33
C ALA A 26 37.39 61.01 24.92
N LEU A 27 37.57 59.74 24.59
CA LEU A 27 37.00 59.11 23.40
C LEU A 27 35.58 58.67 23.75
N ILE A 28 34.57 59.41 23.28
CA ILE A 28 33.18 58.97 23.32
C ILE A 28 33.06 57.82 22.31
N ALA A 29 33.11 56.58 22.79
CA ALA A 29 32.79 55.41 22.01
C ALA A 29 31.27 55.37 21.79
N ILE A 30 30.84 55.70 20.57
CA ILE A 30 29.48 55.39 20.12
C ILE A 30 29.41 53.87 20.00
N LEU A 31 28.86 53.20 21.03
CA LEU A 31 28.41 51.82 20.90
C LEU A 31 27.24 51.79 19.93
N ALA A 32 27.52 51.45 18.67
CA ALA A 32 26.49 50.92 17.80
C ALA A 32 25.98 49.61 18.42
N PRO A 33 24.66 49.41 18.58
CA PRO A 33 24.14 48.11 18.98
C PRO A 33 24.49 47.13 17.85
N VAL A 34 25.44 46.24 18.12
CA VAL A 34 25.62 45.01 17.35
C VAL A 34 24.32 44.24 17.55
N GLY A 35 23.40 44.35 16.59
CA GLY A 35 22.25 43.47 16.54
C GLY A 35 22.78 42.05 16.53
N ALA A 36 22.43 41.27 17.54
CA ALA A 36 22.69 39.84 17.53
C ALA A 36 21.98 39.27 16.29
N SER A 37 22.75 38.98 15.25
CA SER A 37 22.30 38.10 14.19
C SER A 37 22.14 36.73 14.82
N SER A 38 20.90 36.38 15.18
CA SER A 38 20.55 35.01 15.48
C SER A 38 20.83 34.19 14.23
N SER A 39 22.00 33.58 14.16
CA SER A 39 22.23 32.43 13.30
C SER A 39 21.27 31.37 13.79
N VAL A 40 20.20 31.11 13.04
CA VAL A 40 19.40 29.91 13.22
C VAL A 40 20.38 28.75 13.00
N ASP A 41 20.75 28.06 14.08
CA ASP A 41 21.63 26.91 13.99
C ASP A 41 20.99 25.88 13.07
N ALA A 42 21.72 25.51 12.01
CA ALA A 42 21.27 24.52 11.03
C ALA A 42 21.13 23.10 11.61
N ASP A 43 21.51 22.91 12.89
CA ASP A 43 21.51 21.63 13.60
C ASP A 43 20.19 21.30 14.34
N ASP A 44 19.21 22.21 14.38
CA ASP A 44 17.96 22.02 15.15
C ASP A 44 16.73 21.66 14.29
N VAL A 45 16.93 21.34 13.00
CA VAL A 45 15.80 20.98 12.11
C VAL A 45 15.43 19.51 12.29
N GLU A 46 14.29 19.26 12.92
CA GLU A 46 13.76 17.91 13.12
C GLU A 46 13.54 17.20 11.76
N PRO A 47 14.14 16.02 11.51
CA PRO A 47 14.00 15.31 10.25
C PRO A 47 12.56 14.85 10.02
N LEU A 48 12.12 14.82 8.77
CA LEU A 48 10.89 14.15 8.36
C LEU A 48 11.15 12.64 8.22
N ARG A 49 10.61 11.84 9.15
CA ARG A 49 10.80 10.39 9.16
C ARG A 49 9.72 9.73 8.29
N LEU A 50 10.11 9.00 7.26
CA LEU A 50 9.19 8.30 6.36
C LEU A 50 9.25 6.79 6.59
N CYS A 51 8.08 6.15 6.68
CA CYS A 51 8.00 4.70 6.62
C CYS A 51 8.19 4.22 5.17
N ALA A 52 9.08 3.26 4.96
CA ALA A 52 9.46 2.79 3.64
C ALA A 52 9.70 1.27 3.60
N ASP A 53 9.47 0.66 2.44
CA ASP A 53 9.83 -0.74 2.20
C ASP A 53 11.22 -0.81 1.55
N PRO A 54 12.17 -1.61 2.10
CA PRO A 54 13.52 -1.70 1.53
C PRO A 54 13.58 -2.39 0.16
N THR A 55 12.52 -3.11 -0.24
CA THR A 55 12.55 -4.04 -1.40
C THR A 55 11.29 -3.96 -2.25
N ASN A 56 10.81 -2.76 -2.57
CA ASN A 56 9.52 -2.54 -3.24
C ASN A 56 9.63 -1.65 -4.47
N LEU A 57 10.65 -1.85 -5.32
CA LEU A 57 10.73 -1.14 -6.59
C LEU A 57 9.48 -1.42 -7.46
N PRO A 58 8.96 -0.40 -8.18
CA PRO A 58 9.56 0.93 -8.41
C PRO A 58 9.34 1.97 -7.29
N TYR A 59 8.71 1.62 -6.18
CA TYR A 59 8.29 2.58 -5.15
C TYR A 59 9.37 2.95 -4.15
N SER A 60 10.08 1.96 -3.62
CA SER A 60 11.12 2.20 -2.61
C SER A 60 12.18 1.11 -2.59
N SER A 61 13.42 1.51 -2.35
CA SER A 61 14.54 0.61 -2.08
C SER A 61 15.49 1.20 -1.05
N ASP A 62 16.16 0.35 -0.27
CA ASP A 62 17.29 0.73 0.58
C ASP A 62 18.62 0.88 -0.20
N ASP A 63 18.63 0.60 -1.50
CA ASP A 63 19.71 0.97 -2.41
C ASP A 63 19.64 2.47 -2.73
N ALA A 64 20.63 3.23 -2.23
CA ALA A 64 20.72 4.67 -2.45
C ALA A 64 20.90 5.08 -3.91
N SER A 65 21.35 4.18 -4.79
CA SER A 65 21.48 4.44 -6.23
C SER A 65 20.14 4.36 -6.97
N GLU A 66 19.15 3.68 -6.39
CA GLU A 66 17.82 3.48 -6.96
C GLU A 66 16.74 3.58 -5.87
N PRO A 67 16.58 4.75 -5.22
CA PRO A 67 15.77 4.89 -4.01
C PRO A 67 14.28 4.61 -4.22
N GLY A 68 13.75 4.77 -5.44
CA GLY A 68 12.35 4.54 -5.77
C GLY A 68 11.48 5.80 -5.78
N PHE A 69 10.34 5.71 -6.46
CA PHE A 69 9.39 6.78 -6.68
C PHE A 69 8.93 7.45 -5.36
N TYR A 70 8.47 6.68 -4.37
CA TYR A 70 7.96 7.23 -3.12
C TYR A 70 9.04 7.91 -2.29
N LEU A 71 10.28 7.41 -2.33
CA LEU A 71 11.36 8.01 -1.55
C LEU A 71 11.81 9.33 -2.14
N GLU A 72 11.89 9.44 -3.47
CA GLU A 72 12.22 10.71 -4.14
C GLU A 72 11.09 11.75 -4.03
N VAL A 73 9.83 11.32 -4.05
CA VAL A 73 8.70 12.22 -3.71
C VAL A 73 8.82 12.70 -2.26
N GLY A 74 9.13 11.80 -1.33
CA GLY A 74 9.39 12.13 0.06
C GLY A 74 10.55 13.12 0.25
N GLN A 75 11.65 12.95 -0.49
CA GLN A 75 12.79 13.87 -0.50
C GLN A 75 12.41 15.25 -1.04
N ALA A 76 11.60 15.31 -2.11
CA ALA A 76 11.11 16.57 -2.66
C ALA A 76 10.23 17.33 -1.65
N ILE A 77 9.37 16.59 -0.93
CA ILE A 77 8.55 17.14 0.16
C ILE A 77 9.43 17.64 1.31
N GLY A 78 10.39 16.83 1.79
CA GLY A 78 11.33 17.24 2.84
C GLY A 78 12.08 18.51 2.47
N LYS A 79 12.59 18.60 1.23
CA LYS A 79 13.24 19.80 0.70
C LYS A 79 12.31 21.02 0.70
N ALA A 80 11.04 20.86 0.29
CA ALA A 80 10.06 21.94 0.29
C ALA A 80 9.69 22.41 1.72
N LEU A 81 9.73 21.50 2.70
CA LEU A 81 9.51 21.80 4.11
C LEU A 81 10.78 22.27 4.83
N GLY A 82 11.93 22.28 4.15
CA GLY A 82 13.23 22.57 4.75
C GLY A 82 13.71 21.52 5.76
N ARG A 83 13.16 20.29 5.72
CA ARG A 83 13.47 19.19 6.65
C ARG A 83 14.27 18.08 5.97
N PRO A 84 15.39 17.60 6.54
CA PRO A 84 16.06 16.41 6.05
C PRO A 84 15.13 15.20 6.17
N VAL A 85 15.25 14.23 5.25
CA VAL A 85 14.42 13.01 5.26
C VAL A 85 15.21 11.84 5.82
N THR A 86 14.58 11.07 6.69
CA THR A 86 15.11 9.78 7.17
C THR A 86 14.07 8.68 6.98
N TYR A 87 14.50 7.42 6.96
CA TYR A 87 13.62 6.29 6.65
C TYR A 87 13.56 5.29 7.79
N ASN A 88 12.35 4.83 8.09
CA ASN A 88 12.11 3.66 8.93
C ASN A 88 11.72 2.48 8.03
N TRP A 89 12.65 1.55 7.85
CA TRP A 89 12.50 0.42 6.94
C TRP A 89 11.63 -0.68 7.54
N TYR A 90 10.55 -1.01 6.85
CA TYR A 90 9.69 -2.12 7.21
C TYR A 90 9.01 -2.69 5.97
N LYS A 91 9.00 -4.01 5.88
CA LYS A 91 8.39 -4.73 4.76
C LYS A 91 6.87 -4.61 4.76
N THR A 92 6.31 -4.15 3.64
CA THR A 92 4.92 -3.71 3.50
C THR A 92 3.96 -4.78 2.99
N TYR A 93 4.46 -5.98 2.68
CA TYR A 93 3.62 -7.09 2.18
C TYR A 93 2.55 -7.57 3.18
N PHE A 94 2.62 -7.18 4.46
CA PHE A 94 1.55 -7.41 5.44
C PHE A 94 0.51 -6.27 5.53
N GLY A 95 0.43 -5.40 4.51
CA GLY A 95 -0.62 -4.38 4.37
C GLY A 95 -0.80 -3.53 5.63
N LYS A 96 -2.02 -3.54 6.21
CA LYS A 96 -2.37 -2.76 7.41
C LYS A 96 -1.46 -3.02 8.63
N ARG A 97 -0.78 -4.17 8.72
CA ARG A 97 0.16 -4.44 9.83
C ARG A 97 1.35 -3.50 9.79
N SER A 98 1.91 -3.21 8.60
CA SER A 98 3.04 -2.30 8.48
C SER A 98 2.67 -0.93 9.04
N VAL A 99 1.48 -0.41 8.68
CA VAL A 99 0.93 0.85 9.19
C VAL A 99 0.81 0.85 10.72
N ARG A 100 0.26 -0.22 11.30
CA ARG A 100 0.07 -0.34 12.76
C ARG A 100 1.39 -0.31 13.53
N VAL A 101 2.38 -1.10 13.11
CA VAL A 101 3.62 -1.26 13.87
C VAL A 101 4.62 -0.13 13.62
N THR A 102 4.51 0.57 12.48
CA THR A 102 5.43 1.64 12.12
C THR A 102 4.81 3.02 12.36
N LEU A 103 3.94 3.51 11.47
CA LEU A 103 3.31 4.83 11.54
C LEU A 103 2.55 5.03 12.85
N LEU A 104 1.62 4.12 13.19
CA LEU A 104 0.85 4.22 14.44
C LEU A 104 1.69 3.81 15.67
N GLY A 105 2.78 3.07 15.44
CA GLY A 105 3.83 2.80 16.42
C GLY A 105 4.83 3.94 16.62
N LYS A 106 4.62 5.10 15.97
CA LYS A 106 5.45 6.31 16.05
C LYS A 106 6.91 6.14 15.58
N GLN A 107 7.18 5.11 14.77
CA GLN A 107 8.51 4.89 14.20
C GLN A 107 8.82 5.86 13.04
N CYS A 108 7.79 6.42 12.41
CA CYS A 108 7.90 7.45 11.39
C CYS A 108 6.77 8.47 11.54
N ASP A 109 6.87 9.58 10.82
CA ASP A 109 5.90 10.67 10.83
C ASP A 109 4.86 10.54 9.71
N ALA A 110 5.25 9.94 8.58
CA ALA A 110 4.39 9.75 7.42
C ALA A 110 4.72 8.44 6.67
N MET A 111 3.73 7.87 5.99
CA MET A 111 3.89 6.71 5.11
C MET A 111 3.38 7.04 3.71
N MET A 112 4.23 6.84 2.71
CA MET A 112 3.93 7.14 1.31
C MET A 112 3.09 6.02 0.67
N GLY A 113 2.13 6.40 -0.18
CA GLY A 113 1.48 5.45 -1.08
C GLY A 113 0.40 4.59 -0.44
N LEU A 114 -0.27 5.07 0.61
CA LEU A 114 -1.40 4.38 1.21
C LEU A 114 -2.68 4.59 0.39
N PRO A 115 -3.61 3.61 0.36
CA PRO A 115 -4.90 3.78 -0.30
C PRO A 115 -5.66 4.96 0.31
N LEU A 116 -5.99 5.94 -0.53
CA LEU A 116 -6.80 7.09 -0.15
C LEU A 116 -8.27 6.65 -0.06
N SER A 117 -8.67 6.24 1.14
CA SER A 117 -10.00 5.71 1.42
C SER A 117 -10.33 5.90 2.89
N ASP A 118 -11.53 6.40 3.19
CA ASP A 118 -11.99 6.59 4.57
C ASP A 118 -12.09 5.26 5.35
N ASP A 119 -12.33 4.15 4.65
CA ASP A 119 -12.34 2.79 5.22
C ASP A 119 -10.92 2.21 5.47
N PHE A 120 -9.87 2.83 4.93
CA PHE A 120 -8.51 2.34 5.12
C PHE A 120 -7.97 2.81 6.47
N MET A 121 -7.80 1.88 7.41
CA MET A 121 -7.32 2.14 8.78
C MET A 121 -8.27 2.99 9.65
N GLY A 122 -9.50 3.24 9.17
CA GLY A 122 -10.53 4.00 9.89
C GLY A 122 -10.00 5.35 10.36
N PRO A 123 -10.45 5.87 11.52
CA PRO A 123 -10.06 7.22 11.96
C PRO A 123 -8.61 7.30 12.45
N ALA A 124 -7.85 6.21 12.48
CA ALA A 124 -6.50 6.19 13.04
C ALA A 124 -5.47 6.82 12.09
N VAL A 125 -5.76 6.86 10.79
CA VAL A 125 -4.90 7.44 9.75
C VAL A 125 -5.67 8.57 9.05
N ILE A 126 -4.98 9.68 8.81
CA ILE A 126 -5.46 10.79 7.99
C ILE A 126 -4.54 10.92 6.77
N PHE A 127 -5.05 11.46 5.67
CA PHE A 127 -4.34 11.46 4.39
C PHE A 127 -4.08 12.86 3.87
N SER A 128 -2.99 13.01 3.13
CA SER A 128 -2.81 14.11 2.19
C SER A 128 -3.82 14.02 1.04
N ARG A 129 -3.82 15.03 0.16
CA ARG A 129 -4.36 14.90 -1.20
C ARG A 129 -3.68 13.74 -1.97
N LYS A 130 -4.36 13.27 -3.02
CA LYS A 130 -3.84 12.25 -3.97
C LYS A 130 -2.47 12.67 -4.51
N ILE A 131 -1.51 11.74 -4.49
CA ILE A 131 -0.18 11.91 -5.09
C ILE A 131 0.00 11.09 -6.37
N SER A 132 -0.76 10.00 -6.53
CA SER A 132 -0.73 9.17 -7.73
C SER A 132 -1.97 8.28 -7.78
N GLU A 133 -2.38 7.86 -8.97
CA GLU A 133 -3.26 6.69 -9.13
C GLU A 133 -2.40 5.44 -9.31
N GLN A 134 -2.84 4.32 -8.75
CA GLN A 134 -2.23 3.03 -8.99
C GLN A 134 -3.29 2.04 -9.48
N ALA A 135 -2.96 1.24 -10.48
CA ALA A 135 -3.91 0.32 -11.09
C ALA A 135 -3.25 -0.97 -11.59
N TYR A 136 -4.05 -2.03 -11.69
CA TYR A 136 -3.70 -3.17 -12.52
C TYR A 136 -3.70 -2.76 -14.00
N ALA A 137 -2.95 -3.48 -14.82
CA ALA A 137 -2.82 -3.19 -16.24
C ALA A 137 -2.87 -4.47 -17.08
N LEU A 138 -3.40 -4.31 -18.29
CA LEU A 138 -3.20 -5.24 -19.38
C LEU A 138 -1.92 -4.83 -20.12
N VAL A 139 -1.04 -5.81 -20.33
CA VAL A 139 0.25 -5.64 -20.99
C VAL A 139 0.26 -6.46 -22.25
N THR A 140 0.57 -5.82 -23.38
CA THR A 140 0.53 -6.42 -24.72
C THR A 140 1.75 -6.03 -25.54
N ALA A 141 2.03 -6.77 -26.62
CA ALA A 141 2.97 -6.31 -27.64
C ALA A 141 2.48 -5.00 -28.29
N LYS A 142 3.41 -4.16 -28.78
CA LYS A 142 3.07 -2.85 -29.39
C LYS A 142 2.04 -2.92 -30.52
N GLU A 143 2.03 -3.99 -31.30
CA GLU A 143 1.09 -4.15 -32.41
C GLU A 143 -0.31 -4.63 -31.97
N GLN A 144 -0.42 -5.19 -30.77
CA GLN A 144 -1.69 -5.70 -30.26
C GLN A 144 -2.47 -4.58 -29.55
N VAL A 145 -3.72 -4.41 -29.99
CA VAL A 145 -4.69 -3.51 -29.36
C VAL A 145 -5.64 -4.35 -28.52
N VAL A 146 -5.64 -4.13 -27.21
CA VAL A 146 -6.66 -4.64 -26.29
C VAL A 146 -7.45 -3.44 -25.80
N GLY A 147 -8.70 -3.36 -26.26
CA GLY A 147 -9.69 -2.31 -26.05
C GLY A 147 -10.54 -2.53 -24.80
N SER A 148 -10.90 -3.79 -24.56
CA SER A 148 -11.75 -4.23 -23.46
C SER A 148 -11.37 -5.63 -22.94
N ILE A 149 -12.03 -6.10 -21.87
CA ILE A 149 -11.84 -7.48 -21.36
C ILE A 149 -12.37 -8.50 -22.38
N GLU A 150 -13.34 -8.12 -23.20
CA GLU A 150 -13.89 -8.97 -24.28
C GLU A 150 -12.83 -9.33 -25.32
N ASP A 151 -11.86 -8.45 -25.58
CA ASP A 151 -10.76 -8.70 -26.51
C ASP A 151 -9.77 -9.78 -26.00
N LEU A 152 -9.92 -10.22 -24.74
CA LEU A 152 -9.17 -11.33 -24.18
C LEU A 152 -9.72 -12.70 -24.59
N ARG A 153 -10.89 -12.75 -25.23
CA ARG A 153 -11.51 -13.99 -25.72
C ARG A 153 -10.56 -14.76 -26.63
N GLY A 154 -10.37 -16.05 -26.33
CA GLY A 154 -9.51 -16.96 -27.06
C GLY A 154 -8.01 -16.74 -26.83
N LYS A 155 -7.62 -15.81 -25.96
CA LYS A 155 -6.22 -15.51 -25.65
C LYS A 155 -5.73 -16.25 -24.43
N ARG A 156 -4.42 -16.51 -24.40
CA ARG A 156 -3.69 -16.89 -23.20
C ARG A 156 -3.33 -15.66 -22.38
N VAL A 157 -3.91 -15.53 -21.20
CA VAL A 157 -3.72 -14.37 -20.32
C VAL A 157 -2.95 -14.79 -19.08
N ALA A 158 -1.72 -14.28 -18.93
CA ALA A 158 -0.97 -14.39 -17.69
C ALA A 158 -1.64 -13.51 -16.63
N VAL A 159 -2.13 -14.10 -15.55
CA VAL A 159 -2.82 -13.38 -14.49
C VAL A 159 -2.30 -13.79 -13.13
N GLN A 160 -2.00 -12.81 -12.29
CA GLN A 160 -1.40 -13.07 -10.98
C GLN A 160 -2.43 -13.70 -10.04
N TYR A 161 -2.01 -14.78 -9.37
CA TYR A 161 -2.77 -15.45 -8.33
C TYR A 161 -3.18 -14.46 -7.23
N GLN A 162 -4.43 -14.57 -6.78
CA GLN A 162 -5.02 -13.78 -5.68
C GLN A 162 -5.05 -12.28 -5.91
N THR A 163 -5.44 -11.93 -7.12
CA THR A 163 -5.66 -10.54 -7.49
C THR A 163 -7.07 -10.37 -8.01
N THR A 164 -7.59 -9.14 -7.95
CA THR A 164 -8.90 -8.81 -8.55
C THR A 164 -8.97 -9.19 -10.03
N PRO A 165 -7.93 -8.98 -10.86
CA PRO A 165 -7.85 -9.55 -12.21
C PRO A 165 -8.13 -11.05 -12.30
N GLN A 166 -7.58 -11.87 -11.39
CA GLN A 166 -7.83 -13.32 -11.43
C GLN A 166 -9.30 -13.63 -11.16
N ASN A 167 -9.89 -12.98 -10.15
CA ASN A 167 -11.31 -13.14 -9.82
C ASN A 167 -12.21 -12.72 -10.98
N LEU A 168 -11.86 -11.63 -11.67
CA LEU A 168 -12.58 -11.14 -12.85
C LEU A 168 -12.59 -12.17 -13.99
N LEU A 169 -11.47 -12.84 -14.22
CA LEU A 169 -11.32 -13.84 -15.29
C LEU A 169 -11.80 -15.24 -14.88
N ALA A 170 -12.10 -15.47 -13.60
CA ALA A 170 -12.36 -16.82 -13.08
C ALA A 170 -13.50 -17.54 -13.83
N LEU A 171 -14.62 -16.85 -14.06
CA LEU A 171 -15.82 -17.40 -14.72
C LEU A 171 -15.80 -17.30 -16.26
N ARG A 172 -14.69 -16.84 -16.84
CA ARG A 172 -14.53 -16.65 -18.29
C ARG A 172 -13.87 -17.87 -18.92
N ASP A 173 -14.66 -18.89 -19.25
CA ASP A 173 -14.17 -20.11 -19.92
C ASP A 173 -13.69 -19.86 -21.35
N ASP A 174 -14.06 -18.71 -21.91
CA ASP A 174 -13.63 -18.21 -23.20
C ASP A 174 -12.23 -17.58 -23.18
N ILE A 175 -11.53 -17.58 -22.04
CA ILE A 175 -10.18 -17.04 -21.85
C ILE A 175 -9.29 -18.12 -21.24
N GLU A 176 -8.12 -18.38 -21.83
CA GLU A 176 -7.16 -19.33 -21.27
C GLU A 176 -6.30 -18.62 -20.22
N LYS A 177 -6.41 -19.02 -18.95
CA LYS A 177 -5.72 -18.39 -17.83
C LYS A 177 -4.37 -19.05 -17.57
N VAL A 178 -3.28 -18.31 -17.75
CA VAL A 178 -1.94 -18.70 -17.30
C VAL A 178 -1.73 -18.11 -15.91
N THR A 179 -1.97 -18.89 -14.86
CA THR A 179 -1.83 -18.38 -13.48
C THR A 179 -0.35 -18.26 -13.09
N VAL A 180 0.06 -17.06 -12.64
CA VAL A 180 1.42 -16.76 -12.20
C VAL A 180 1.43 -16.28 -10.73
N MET A 181 2.58 -16.33 -10.05
CA MET A 181 2.67 -15.94 -8.63
C MET A 181 3.07 -14.47 -8.44
N SER A 182 3.67 -13.83 -9.44
CA SER A 182 4.12 -12.44 -9.39
C SER A 182 3.93 -11.69 -10.71
N PRO A 183 3.95 -10.34 -10.70
CA PRO A 183 3.99 -9.56 -11.93
C PRO A 183 5.18 -9.89 -12.82
N ASP A 184 6.36 -10.16 -12.24
CA ASP A 184 7.58 -10.57 -12.95
C ASP A 184 7.37 -11.85 -13.77
N GLU A 185 6.75 -12.86 -13.15
CA GLU A 185 6.40 -14.11 -13.85
C GLU A 185 5.38 -13.87 -14.96
N GLY A 186 4.41 -12.97 -14.75
CA GLY A 186 3.44 -12.59 -15.77
C GLY A 186 4.08 -11.90 -16.97
N MET A 187 4.98 -10.96 -16.72
CA MET A 187 5.76 -10.29 -17.76
C MET A 187 6.68 -11.27 -18.50
N LYS A 188 7.30 -12.22 -17.78
CA LYS A 188 8.12 -13.27 -18.38
C LYS A 188 7.29 -14.22 -19.24
N ALA A 189 6.08 -14.60 -18.80
CA ALA A 189 5.18 -15.44 -19.58
C ALA A 189 4.75 -14.76 -20.88
N LEU A 190 4.54 -13.44 -20.85
CA LEU A 190 4.30 -12.62 -22.04
C LEU A 190 5.53 -12.59 -22.97
N ASP A 191 6.73 -12.45 -22.42
CA ASP A 191 7.98 -12.41 -23.20
C ASP A 191 8.29 -13.70 -23.94
N ILE A 192 8.21 -14.83 -23.25
CA ILE A 192 8.52 -16.13 -23.85
C ILE A 192 7.37 -16.70 -24.69
N GLY A 193 6.24 -15.98 -24.80
CA GLY A 193 5.10 -16.37 -25.63
C GLY A 193 4.19 -17.46 -25.03
N THR A 194 4.36 -17.78 -23.74
CA THR A 194 3.43 -18.67 -23.00
C THR A 194 2.08 -17.99 -22.79
N ALA A 195 2.08 -16.67 -22.63
CA ALA A 195 0.89 -15.82 -22.65
C ALA A 195 0.98 -14.79 -23.77
N GLU A 196 -0.18 -14.37 -24.28
CA GLU A 196 -0.31 -13.29 -25.27
C GLU A 196 -0.57 -11.93 -24.62
N VAL A 197 -1.15 -11.95 -23.42
CA VAL A 197 -1.45 -10.75 -22.61
C VAL A 197 -1.07 -11.04 -21.17
N ALA A 198 -0.51 -10.06 -20.46
CA ALA A 198 -0.39 -10.14 -19.01
C ALA A 198 -1.37 -9.17 -18.33
N PHE A 199 -2.15 -9.65 -17.38
CA PHE A 199 -3.02 -8.85 -16.51
C PHE A 199 -2.44 -8.85 -15.09
N VAL A 200 -1.61 -7.84 -14.81
CA VAL A 200 -0.75 -7.78 -13.61
C VAL A 200 -0.71 -6.37 -13.02
N TRP A 201 -0.02 -6.19 -11.90
CA TRP A 201 0.13 -4.88 -11.26
C TRP A 201 0.86 -3.88 -12.18
N GLY A 202 0.18 -2.78 -12.54
CA GLY A 202 0.63 -1.85 -13.58
C GLY A 202 1.97 -1.17 -13.30
N PRO A 203 2.20 -0.64 -12.09
CA PRO A 203 3.48 -0.02 -11.72
C PRO A 203 4.67 -0.96 -11.85
N THR A 204 4.54 -2.23 -11.41
CA THR A 204 5.61 -3.23 -11.60
C THR A 204 5.78 -3.57 -13.08
N ALA A 205 4.70 -3.75 -13.84
CA ALA A 205 4.79 -3.96 -15.28
C ALA A 205 5.48 -2.81 -16.01
N GLY A 206 5.18 -1.57 -15.61
CA GLY A 206 5.79 -0.34 -16.09
C GLY A 206 7.29 -0.28 -15.86
N TRP A 207 7.68 -0.53 -14.63
CA TRP A 207 9.07 -0.63 -14.22
C TRP A 207 9.83 -1.68 -15.02
N LEU A 208 9.34 -2.93 -15.04
CA LEU A 208 9.97 -4.03 -15.75
C LEU A 208 10.05 -3.77 -17.26
N ASN A 209 9.00 -3.20 -17.85
CA ASN A 209 9.00 -2.83 -19.26
C ASN A 209 10.13 -1.85 -19.57
N LYS A 210 10.32 -0.85 -18.70
CA LYS A 210 11.38 0.16 -18.85
C LYS A 210 12.78 -0.42 -18.64
N THR A 211 12.99 -1.21 -17.58
CA THR A 211 14.33 -1.62 -17.14
C THR A 211 14.83 -2.93 -17.74
N GLN A 212 13.92 -3.87 -18.01
CA GLN A 212 14.28 -5.21 -18.47
C GLN A 212 13.87 -5.47 -19.92
N TYR A 213 12.79 -4.82 -20.39
CA TYR A 213 12.19 -5.13 -21.69
C TYR A 213 12.27 -3.99 -22.73
N GLN A 214 13.14 -3.01 -22.50
CA GLN A 214 13.45 -1.94 -23.47
C GLN A 214 12.21 -1.19 -23.98
N SER A 215 11.20 -1.04 -23.12
CA SER A 215 9.92 -0.39 -23.42
C SER A 215 9.21 -0.97 -24.65
N ARG A 216 9.32 -2.28 -24.90
CA ARG A 216 8.69 -2.94 -26.06
C ARG A 216 7.22 -3.25 -25.89
N TYR A 217 6.70 -3.25 -24.67
CA TYR A 217 5.28 -3.53 -24.39
C TYR A 217 4.46 -2.25 -24.26
N LYS A 218 3.16 -2.37 -24.58
CA LYS A 218 2.12 -1.39 -24.23
C LYS A 218 1.53 -1.78 -22.90
N ILE A 219 1.32 -0.80 -22.03
CA ILE A 219 0.74 -0.98 -20.71
C ILE A 219 -0.51 -0.12 -20.64
N ARG A 220 -1.64 -0.77 -20.41
CA ARG A 220 -2.95 -0.13 -20.38
C ARG A 220 -3.58 -0.39 -19.01
N THR A 221 -3.70 0.65 -18.20
CA THR A 221 -4.33 0.56 -16.89
C THR A 221 -5.83 0.25 -17.01
N VAL A 222 -6.33 -0.45 -16.01
CA VAL A 222 -7.73 -0.91 -15.96
C VAL A 222 -8.42 -0.24 -14.78
N GLU A 223 -9.64 0.22 -15.01
CA GLU A 223 -10.50 0.81 -13.97
C GLU A 223 -11.60 -0.16 -13.57
N GLY A 224 -11.98 -0.07 -12.30
CA GLY A 224 -13.07 -0.83 -11.72
C GLY A 224 -12.83 -1.07 -10.25
N LYS A 225 -13.88 -1.53 -9.56
CA LYS A 225 -13.79 -1.85 -8.14
C LYS A 225 -12.71 -2.90 -7.91
N GLY A 226 -11.70 -2.55 -7.10
CA GLY A 226 -10.58 -3.45 -6.80
C GLY A 226 -9.49 -3.51 -7.88
N LEU A 227 -9.58 -2.70 -8.94
CA LEU A 227 -8.62 -2.68 -10.05
C LEU A 227 -7.73 -1.43 -10.04
N SER A 228 -8.20 -0.34 -9.43
CA SER A 228 -7.45 0.89 -9.25
C SER A 228 -7.70 1.50 -7.87
N TRP A 229 -6.75 2.31 -7.40
CA TRP A 229 -6.82 3.05 -6.16
C TRP A 229 -6.04 4.35 -6.27
N ASP A 230 -6.61 5.40 -5.68
CA ASP A 230 -5.88 6.62 -5.40
C ASP A 230 -4.91 6.38 -4.26
N ALA A 231 -3.66 6.81 -4.43
CA ALA A 231 -2.63 6.75 -3.41
C ALA A 231 -2.37 8.13 -2.84
N ALA A 232 -2.21 8.20 -1.52
CA ALA A 232 -1.89 9.41 -0.78
C ALA A 232 -0.80 9.13 0.27
N ILE A 233 -0.38 10.19 0.97
CA ILE A 233 0.52 10.09 2.11
C ILE A 233 -0.35 9.97 3.35
N GLY A 234 -0.13 8.92 4.15
CA GLY A 234 -0.85 8.74 5.41
C GLY A 234 -0.04 9.23 6.61
N PHE A 235 -0.76 9.79 7.57
CA PHE A 235 -0.26 10.31 8.84
C PHE A 235 -1.09 9.71 9.98
N ALA A 236 -0.52 9.61 11.17
CA ALA A 236 -1.33 9.29 12.35
C ALA A 236 -2.39 10.38 12.56
N LYS A 237 -3.57 10.02 13.09
CA LYS A 237 -4.66 10.97 13.38
C LYS A 237 -4.22 12.22 14.15
N THR A 238 -3.21 12.08 15.00
CA THR A 238 -2.66 13.16 15.83
C THR A 238 -1.74 14.12 15.09
N SER A 239 -1.41 13.86 13.83
CA SER A 239 -0.41 14.59 13.05
C SER A 239 -1.05 15.52 12.01
N VAL A 240 -2.12 16.21 12.39
CA VAL A 240 -2.91 17.07 11.48
C VAL A 240 -2.06 18.21 10.93
N GLU A 241 -1.27 18.86 11.78
CA GLU A 241 -0.42 19.99 11.40
C GLU A 241 0.62 19.58 10.35
N LEU A 242 1.25 18.41 10.53
CA LEU A 242 2.20 17.88 9.55
C LEU A 242 1.52 17.54 8.23
N ARG A 243 0.34 16.91 8.29
CA ARG A 243 -0.46 16.61 7.10
C ARG A 243 -0.76 17.90 6.33
N ASP A 244 -1.23 18.94 7.02
CA ASP A 244 -1.57 20.23 6.43
C ASP A 244 -0.36 20.92 5.78
N GLN A 245 0.82 20.86 6.43
CA GLN A 245 2.07 21.38 5.87
C GLN A 245 2.46 20.64 4.58
N VAL A 246 2.34 19.31 4.56
CA VAL A 246 2.61 18.51 3.36
C VAL A 246 1.60 18.84 2.25
N ASP A 247 0.32 18.93 2.58
CA ASP A 247 -0.74 19.29 1.62
C ASP A 247 -0.53 20.67 0.99
N ALA A 248 0.02 21.63 1.75
CA ALA A 248 0.31 22.96 1.26
C ALA A 248 1.43 22.99 0.20
N VAL A 249 2.43 22.09 0.28
CA VAL A 249 3.55 22.07 -0.66
C VAL A 249 3.31 21.18 -1.88
N LEU A 250 2.42 20.19 -1.79
CA LEU A 250 2.18 19.21 -2.86
C LEU A 250 1.82 19.83 -4.22
N PRO A 251 0.99 20.89 -4.34
CA PRO A 251 0.71 21.52 -5.64
C PRO A 251 1.97 22.04 -6.37
N GLY A 252 2.97 22.52 -5.61
CA GLY A 252 4.24 22.96 -6.19
C GLY A 252 5.10 21.80 -6.70
N LEU A 253 4.76 20.57 -6.37
CA LEU A 253 5.49 19.36 -6.70
C LEU A 253 4.81 18.51 -7.78
N ASP A 254 3.62 18.87 -8.29
CA ASP A 254 2.87 18.08 -9.28
C ASP A 254 3.73 17.69 -10.49
N ARG A 255 4.51 18.64 -11.03
CA ARG A 255 5.43 18.37 -12.14
C ARG A 255 6.55 17.40 -11.73
N THR A 256 7.16 17.63 -10.57
CA THR A 256 8.22 16.75 -10.04
C THR A 256 7.69 15.33 -9.85
N ILE A 257 6.48 15.16 -9.31
CA ILE A 257 5.84 13.86 -9.12
C ILE A 257 5.60 13.19 -10.47
N GLY A 258 5.09 13.91 -11.48
CA GLY A 258 4.91 13.38 -12.84
C GLY A 258 6.21 12.96 -13.52
N ASP A 259 7.27 13.76 -13.37
CA ASP A 259 8.61 13.47 -13.90
C ASP A 259 9.21 12.23 -13.19
N LEU A 260 9.02 12.10 -11.88
CA LEU A 260 9.43 10.92 -11.10
C LEU A 260 8.63 9.67 -11.50
N ALA A 261 7.32 9.78 -11.71
CA ALA A 261 6.50 8.67 -12.20
C ALA A 261 7.02 8.16 -13.55
N THR A 262 7.37 9.09 -14.45
CA THR A 262 8.00 8.77 -15.75
C THR A 262 9.40 8.16 -15.57
N LYS A 263 10.22 8.70 -14.66
CA LYS A 263 11.56 8.17 -14.31
C LYS A 263 11.48 6.71 -13.86
N TYR A 264 10.47 6.36 -13.07
CA TYR A 264 10.26 5.00 -12.56
C TYR A 264 9.32 4.16 -13.42
N GLY A 265 8.91 4.65 -14.59
CA GLY A 265 8.11 3.89 -15.54
C GLY A 265 6.69 3.58 -15.06
N LEU A 266 6.16 4.31 -14.10
CA LEU A 266 4.78 4.14 -13.65
C LEU A 266 3.82 4.51 -14.80
N PRO A 267 2.79 3.71 -15.08
CA PRO A 267 1.84 4.01 -16.13
C PRO A 267 1.04 5.28 -15.80
N GLY A 268 1.00 6.23 -16.73
CA GLY A 268 0.32 7.52 -16.56
C GLY A 268 -1.20 7.47 -16.74
N ASP A 269 -1.89 8.48 -16.21
CA ASP A 269 -3.36 8.52 -16.05
C ASP A 269 -4.19 8.75 -17.32
N THR A 270 -3.60 9.08 -18.48
CA THR A 270 -4.34 9.99 -19.36
C THR A 270 -5.22 9.42 -20.46
N SER A 271 -5.01 8.25 -21.08
CA SER A 271 -5.81 7.94 -22.28
C SER A 271 -5.78 6.48 -22.74
N THR A 272 -6.36 5.57 -21.95
CA THR A 272 -7.02 4.33 -22.42
C THR A 272 -7.37 3.46 -21.22
N LYS A 273 -7.97 4.05 -20.18
CA LYS A 273 -8.44 3.24 -19.06
C LYS A 273 -9.52 2.30 -19.57
N LEU A 274 -9.35 1.03 -19.29
CA LEU A 274 -10.28 0.01 -19.72
C LEU A 274 -11.36 -0.11 -18.66
N LEU A 275 -12.56 0.37 -18.98
CA LEU A 275 -13.71 0.26 -18.09
C LEU A 275 -14.18 -1.20 -18.10
N VAL A 276 -14.06 -1.87 -16.97
CA VAL A 276 -14.68 -3.18 -16.78
C VAL A 276 -16.12 -2.94 -16.34
N SER A 277 -17.08 -3.11 -17.26
CA SER A 277 -18.50 -2.97 -16.95
C SER A 277 -18.93 -4.03 -15.92
N GLU A 278 -19.63 -3.62 -14.86
CA GLU A 278 -20.16 -4.51 -13.82
C GLU A 278 -21.31 -5.42 -14.28
N ASN A 279 -21.57 -5.55 -15.59
CA ASN A 279 -22.60 -6.45 -16.12
C ASN A 279 -22.19 -7.93 -16.14
N SER A 280 -21.43 -8.38 -15.14
CA SER A 280 -21.52 -9.77 -14.69
C SER A 280 -22.70 -9.85 -13.70
N PRO A 281 -23.61 -10.84 -13.81
CA PRO A 281 -24.77 -10.90 -12.93
C PRO A 281 -24.28 -10.91 -11.48
N SER A 282 -24.52 -9.81 -10.79
CA SER A 282 -24.34 -9.72 -9.36
C SER A 282 -25.31 -10.72 -8.74
N LEU A 283 -24.81 -11.90 -8.38
CA LEU A 283 -25.56 -12.90 -7.61
C LEU A 283 -25.73 -12.47 -6.13
N LEU A 284 -25.62 -11.18 -5.85
CA LEU A 284 -25.76 -10.57 -4.52
C LEU A 284 -26.73 -9.38 -4.52
N ALA A 285 -27.70 -9.34 -5.44
CA ALA A 285 -28.90 -8.56 -5.17
C ALA A 285 -29.81 -9.38 -4.23
N PRO A 286 -30.12 -8.92 -3.00
CA PRO A 286 -31.29 -9.43 -2.30
C PRO A 286 -32.52 -9.16 -3.18
N PRO A 287 -33.53 -10.05 -3.21
CA PRO A 287 -34.69 -9.83 -4.06
C PRO A 287 -35.40 -8.55 -3.63
N THR A 288 -35.24 -7.49 -4.42
CA THR A 288 -36.09 -6.29 -4.36
C THR A 288 -37.45 -6.68 -4.90
N ALA A 289 -38.29 -7.21 -4.01
CA ALA A 289 -39.73 -7.27 -4.24
C ALA A 289 -40.28 -5.84 -4.16
N ALA A 290 -40.60 -5.27 -5.32
CA ALA A 290 -41.48 -4.11 -5.42
C ALA A 290 -42.40 -4.33 -6.62
N THR A 291 -43.47 -5.10 -6.39
CA THR A 291 -44.69 -4.98 -7.19
C THR A 291 -45.77 -4.52 -6.23
N GLU A 292 -46.22 -3.28 -6.38
CA GLU A 292 -47.38 -2.73 -5.69
C GLU A 292 -48.65 -3.42 -6.19
N VAL A 293 -49.46 -3.99 -5.30
CA VAL A 293 -50.91 -4.19 -5.48
C VAL A 293 -51.56 -4.10 -4.07
N PRO A 294 -52.78 -3.53 -3.91
CA PRO A 294 -53.11 -2.69 -2.76
C PRO A 294 -53.69 -3.37 -1.51
N SER A 295 -53.63 -2.58 -0.44
CA SER A 295 -54.26 -2.70 0.88
C SER A 295 -55.68 -3.27 0.92
N ALA A 296 -55.86 -4.32 1.71
CA ALA A 296 -57.11 -4.61 2.43
C ALA A 296 -56.80 -5.31 3.77
N ALA A 297 -57.43 -4.81 4.84
CA ALA A 297 -57.23 -5.21 6.23
C ALA A 297 -57.87 -6.56 6.59
N LEU A 298 -57.31 -7.25 7.61
CA LEU A 298 -57.98 -7.79 8.81
C LEU A 298 -56.99 -8.66 9.66
N SER A 299 -57.05 -8.47 10.99
CA SER A 299 -56.24 -9.04 12.10
C SER A 299 -56.53 -10.53 12.44
N PRO A 300 -56.04 -11.14 13.56
CA PRO A 300 -54.69 -11.24 14.15
C PRO A 300 -54.25 -12.70 14.51
N SER A 301 -53.00 -12.81 15.00
CA SER A 301 -52.40 -13.88 15.88
C SER A 301 -51.89 -15.17 15.25
N VAL A 302 -50.56 -15.40 15.33
CA VAL A 302 -49.91 -16.31 16.31
C VAL A 302 -48.47 -15.84 16.56
N THR A 303 -48.08 -15.80 17.83
CA THR A 303 -46.73 -15.51 18.35
C THR A 303 -45.74 -16.64 18.06
N SER A 304 -44.45 -16.31 17.83
CA SER A 304 -43.28 -16.87 18.56
C SER A 304 -41.92 -16.39 18.02
N LYS A 305 -41.31 -15.52 18.83
CA LYS A 305 -39.87 -15.36 19.14
C LYS A 305 -38.85 -15.03 18.04
N ASP A 306 -38.54 -13.74 18.04
CA ASP A 306 -37.28 -13.05 17.79
C ASP A 306 -35.98 -13.87 17.84
N SER A 307 -35.13 -13.58 16.86
CA SER A 307 -33.77 -13.09 17.13
C SER A 307 -33.37 -12.14 15.99
N LYS A 308 -33.46 -10.82 16.23
CA LYS A 308 -32.78 -9.82 15.42
C LYS A 308 -31.27 -9.92 15.69
N PRO A 309 -30.38 -9.84 14.69
CA PRO A 309 -28.94 -9.75 14.94
C PRO A 309 -28.64 -8.49 15.76
N HIS A 310 -27.85 -8.62 16.82
CA HIS A 310 -27.33 -7.46 17.54
C HIS A 310 -26.38 -6.68 16.62
N ALA A 311 -26.40 -5.35 16.69
CA ALA A 311 -25.48 -4.48 15.93
C ALA A 311 -23.98 -4.75 16.23
N GLY A 312 -23.68 -5.45 17.33
CA GLY A 312 -22.32 -5.93 17.64
C GLY A 312 -21.90 -7.17 16.86
N ASP A 313 -22.85 -7.98 16.38
CA ASP A 313 -22.55 -9.23 15.64
C ASP A 313 -22.12 -8.92 14.20
N SER A 314 -22.75 -7.93 13.54
CA SER A 314 -22.34 -7.50 12.20
C SER A 314 -20.95 -6.86 12.20
N ALA A 315 -20.69 -5.94 13.13
CA ALA A 315 -19.37 -5.31 13.26
C ALA A 315 -18.24 -6.34 13.51
N SER A 316 -18.54 -7.41 14.26
CA SER A 316 -17.61 -8.52 14.52
C SER A 316 -17.39 -9.40 13.29
N THR A 317 -18.44 -9.68 12.50
CA THR A 317 -18.32 -10.45 11.26
C THR A 317 -17.67 -9.66 10.13
N GLU A 318 -17.92 -8.35 10.02
CA GLU A 318 -17.22 -7.46 9.08
C GLU A 318 -15.72 -7.37 9.42
N ALA A 319 -15.37 -7.17 10.70
CA ALA A 319 -13.97 -7.17 11.13
C ALA A 319 -13.30 -8.53 10.89
N GLY A 320 -14.01 -9.62 11.17
CA GLY A 320 -13.56 -10.99 10.88
C GLY A 320 -13.34 -11.23 9.39
N ARG A 321 -14.24 -10.71 8.54
CA ARG A 321 -14.14 -10.77 7.08
C ARG A 321 -12.89 -10.06 6.59
N GLU A 322 -12.60 -8.89 7.15
CA GLU A 322 -11.42 -8.11 6.76
C GLU A 322 -10.11 -8.85 7.13
N ILE A 323 -10.02 -9.36 8.35
CA ILE A 323 -8.84 -10.11 8.81
C ILE A 323 -8.67 -11.39 7.97
N PHE A 324 -9.77 -12.12 7.74
CA PHE A 324 -9.77 -13.31 6.91
C PHE A 324 -9.30 -13.00 5.48
N ASN A 325 -9.89 -11.99 4.83
CA ASN A 325 -9.59 -11.68 3.43
C ASN A 325 -8.20 -11.06 3.22
N SER A 326 -7.64 -10.40 4.24
CA SER A 326 -6.29 -9.83 4.16
C SER A 326 -5.18 -10.86 4.41
N THR A 327 -5.46 -11.96 5.12
CA THR A 327 -4.42 -12.89 5.58
C THR A 327 -4.70 -14.35 5.25
N CYS A 328 -5.90 -14.86 5.57
CA CYS A 328 -6.24 -16.27 5.39
C CYS A 328 -6.68 -16.59 3.96
N ALA A 329 -7.30 -15.64 3.27
CA ALA A 329 -7.70 -15.77 1.88
C ALA A 329 -6.51 -16.02 0.93
N HIS A 330 -5.28 -15.75 1.38
CA HIS A 330 -4.05 -16.12 0.66
C HIS A 330 -3.88 -17.65 0.46
N CYS A 331 -4.66 -18.47 1.15
CA CYS A 331 -4.74 -19.91 0.82
C CYS A 331 -6.19 -20.34 0.65
N HIS A 332 -7.09 -19.77 1.44
CA HIS A 332 -8.48 -20.20 1.52
C HIS A 332 -9.42 -19.44 0.58
N GLY A 333 -8.87 -18.55 -0.26
CA GLY A 333 -9.60 -17.74 -1.24
C GLY A 333 -10.45 -16.64 -0.61
N THR A 334 -10.79 -15.63 -1.42
CA THR A 334 -11.62 -14.50 -0.95
C THR A 334 -12.98 -15.00 -0.51
N ASP A 335 -13.45 -14.49 0.61
CA ASP A 335 -14.69 -14.89 1.27
C ASP A 335 -14.80 -16.40 1.53
N ALA A 336 -13.64 -17.03 1.77
CA ALA A 336 -13.44 -18.46 1.97
C ALA A 336 -13.77 -19.35 0.75
N VAL A 337 -14.00 -18.75 -0.42
CA VAL A 337 -14.31 -19.47 -1.66
C VAL A 337 -13.02 -19.99 -2.30
N GLN A 338 -12.88 -21.30 -2.42
CA GLN A 338 -11.70 -21.93 -3.02
C GLN A 338 -12.10 -23.09 -3.95
N GLY A 339 -11.40 -23.20 -5.09
CA GLY A 339 -11.64 -24.29 -6.06
C GLY A 339 -11.18 -25.65 -5.56
N GLU A 340 -10.11 -25.69 -4.75
CA GLU A 340 -9.67 -26.90 -4.08
C GLU A 340 -10.52 -27.16 -2.82
N ARG A 341 -11.38 -28.18 -2.89
CA ARG A 341 -12.35 -28.55 -1.84
C ARG A 341 -11.73 -28.85 -0.48
N ARG A 342 -10.43 -29.19 -0.41
CA ARG A 342 -9.72 -29.43 0.86
C ARG A 342 -9.42 -28.16 1.66
N ILE A 343 -9.29 -27.03 0.98
CA ILE A 343 -8.95 -25.73 1.59
C ILE A 343 -10.08 -24.69 1.42
N ASP A 344 -11.20 -25.06 0.80
CA ASP A 344 -12.46 -24.32 0.83
C ASP A 344 -13.08 -24.35 2.25
N LEU A 345 -13.02 -23.20 2.93
CA LEU A 345 -13.52 -23.07 4.30
C LEU A 345 -15.03 -22.84 4.38
N ARG A 346 -15.74 -22.66 3.26
CA ARG A 346 -17.20 -22.73 3.23
C ARG A 346 -17.71 -24.14 3.52
N ARG A 347 -16.82 -25.14 3.42
CA ARG A 347 -17.11 -26.55 3.72
C ARG A 347 -16.67 -26.95 5.13
N LEU A 348 -16.21 -26.01 5.97
CA LEU A 348 -15.71 -26.29 7.31
C LEU A 348 -16.77 -27.03 8.15
N GLN A 349 -18.00 -26.52 8.17
CA GLN A 349 -19.13 -27.12 8.90
C GLN A 349 -19.54 -28.46 8.30
N LEU A 350 -19.55 -28.58 6.96
CA LEU A 350 -19.85 -29.85 6.28
C LEU A 350 -18.80 -30.93 6.57
N ARG A 351 -17.55 -30.54 6.79
CA ARG A 351 -16.42 -31.47 7.00
C ARG A 351 -16.29 -31.90 8.46
N TYR A 352 -16.50 -30.98 9.40
CA TYR A 352 -16.19 -31.20 10.81
C TYR A 352 -17.41 -31.15 11.75
N GLY A 353 -18.58 -30.72 11.26
CA GLY A 353 -19.80 -30.65 12.06
C GLY A 353 -19.60 -29.84 13.33
N GLU A 354 -19.98 -30.40 14.47
CA GLU A 354 -19.81 -29.78 15.80
C GLU A 354 -18.35 -29.47 16.14
N ASN A 355 -17.38 -30.17 15.53
CA ASN A 355 -15.96 -29.94 15.73
C ASN A 355 -15.38 -28.81 14.87
N ALA A 356 -16.18 -28.11 14.06
CA ALA A 356 -15.71 -27.04 13.17
C ALA A 356 -14.93 -25.95 13.94
N ARG A 357 -15.43 -25.55 15.12
CA ARG A 357 -14.78 -24.53 15.96
C ARG A 357 -13.42 -24.97 16.48
N SER A 358 -13.34 -26.17 17.05
CA SER A 358 -12.08 -26.69 17.60
C SER A 358 -11.05 -26.96 16.50
N MET A 359 -11.49 -27.42 15.33
CA MET A 359 -10.63 -27.64 14.17
C MET A 359 -10.10 -26.33 13.59
N PHE A 360 -10.96 -25.31 13.47
CA PHE A 360 -10.52 -23.96 13.09
C PHE A 360 -9.47 -23.45 14.07
N TRP A 361 -9.79 -23.46 15.37
CA TRP A 361 -8.94 -22.93 16.43
C TRP A 361 -7.55 -23.56 16.41
N THR A 362 -7.49 -24.89 16.44
CA THR A 362 -6.22 -25.62 16.40
C THR A 362 -5.44 -25.33 15.12
N ALA A 363 -6.10 -25.29 13.97
CA ALA A 363 -5.43 -25.06 12.69
C ALA A 363 -4.85 -23.65 12.58
N VAL A 364 -5.53 -22.61 13.09
CA VAL A 364 -5.02 -21.23 13.00
C VAL A 364 -3.97 -20.94 14.07
N HIS A 365 -4.13 -21.44 15.30
CA HIS A 365 -3.14 -21.23 16.36
C HIS A 365 -1.82 -21.92 16.02
N ASP A 366 -1.85 -23.21 15.71
CA ASP A 366 -0.64 -24.00 15.52
C ASP A 366 -0.14 -23.99 14.06
N GLY A 367 -1.01 -23.60 13.12
CA GLY A 367 -0.73 -23.71 11.70
C GLY A 367 -0.74 -25.16 11.22
N ARG A 368 -0.35 -25.35 9.95
CA ARG A 368 -0.04 -26.66 9.37
C ARG A 368 1.23 -26.53 8.52
N PRO A 369 2.42 -26.39 9.15
CA PRO A 369 3.65 -26.07 8.42
C PRO A 369 3.99 -27.09 7.33
N SER A 370 3.77 -28.38 7.58
CA SER A 370 3.97 -29.47 6.60
C SER A 370 3.02 -29.43 5.41
N LYS A 371 1.99 -28.56 5.46
CA LYS A 371 0.97 -28.34 4.42
C LYS A 371 0.91 -26.87 3.97
N GLY A 372 1.91 -26.07 4.32
CA GLY A 372 2.05 -24.68 3.86
C GLY A 372 1.21 -23.64 4.60
N MET A 373 0.50 -24.00 5.69
CA MET A 373 -0.21 -23.03 6.52
C MET A 373 0.71 -22.57 7.68
N PRO A 374 1.09 -21.28 7.77
CA PRO A 374 1.88 -20.76 8.88
C PRO A 374 1.16 -20.85 10.22
N THR A 375 1.92 -20.75 11.31
CA THR A 375 1.42 -20.62 12.68
C THR A 375 0.99 -19.17 12.92
N TRP A 376 -0.24 -18.93 13.40
CA TRP A 376 -0.77 -17.57 13.54
C TRP A 376 -0.99 -17.10 14.97
N LYS A 377 -0.82 -17.95 15.99
CA LYS A 377 -1.01 -17.56 17.40
C LYS A 377 -0.13 -16.40 17.87
N ASP A 378 1.02 -16.20 17.23
CA ASP A 378 1.94 -15.11 17.52
C ASP A 378 1.67 -13.86 16.65
N VAL A 379 0.68 -13.94 15.76
CA VAL A 379 0.31 -12.89 14.78
C VAL A 379 -1.04 -12.26 15.09
N PHE A 380 -2.00 -13.07 15.56
CA PHE A 380 -3.37 -12.64 15.86
C PHE A 380 -3.72 -12.92 17.31
N THR A 381 -4.63 -12.09 17.86
CA THR A 381 -5.17 -12.32 19.19
C THR A 381 -6.30 -13.36 19.15
N ASP A 382 -6.63 -13.93 20.31
CA ASP A 382 -7.80 -14.80 20.46
C ASP A 382 -9.11 -14.10 20.06
N GLU A 383 -9.20 -12.79 20.23
CA GLU A 383 -10.35 -12.00 19.79
C GLU A 383 -10.42 -11.94 18.25
N ASP A 384 -9.29 -11.76 17.57
CA ASP A 384 -9.22 -11.79 16.11
C ASP A 384 -9.65 -13.16 15.56
N PHE A 385 -9.20 -14.26 16.19
CA PHE A 385 -9.63 -15.60 15.80
C PHE A 385 -11.14 -15.81 16.00
N ASN A 386 -11.72 -15.27 17.08
CA ASN A 386 -13.16 -15.31 17.29
C ASN A 386 -13.92 -14.54 16.20
N LYS A 387 -13.44 -13.35 15.81
CA LYS A 387 -14.01 -12.55 14.72
C LYS A 387 -13.94 -13.31 13.38
N ILE A 388 -12.77 -13.88 13.05
CA ILE A 388 -12.60 -14.69 11.83
C ILE A 388 -13.56 -15.88 11.84
N TYR A 389 -13.68 -16.60 12.96
CA TYR A 389 -14.59 -17.74 13.05
C TYR A 389 -16.06 -17.31 12.91
N ALA A 390 -16.45 -16.23 13.59
CA ALA A 390 -17.79 -15.65 13.46
C ALA A 390 -18.10 -15.32 12.00
N TYR A 391 -17.16 -14.68 11.29
CA TYR A 391 -17.29 -14.46 9.86
C TYR A 391 -17.43 -15.77 9.06
N LEU A 392 -16.58 -16.76 9.30
CA LEU A 392 -16.63 -18.04 8.59
C LEU A 392 -17.99 -18.75 8.76
N THR A 393 -18.66 -18.60 9.90
CA THR A 393 -20.00 -19.16 10.09
C THR A 393 -21.05 -18.55 9.15
N THR A 394 -20.86 -17.31 8.71
CA THR A 394 -21.79 -16.62 7.78
C THR A 394 -21.67 -17.08 6.33
N VAL A 395 -20.54 -17.67 5.94
CA VAL A 395 -20.25 -18.05 4.55
C VAL A 395 -20.29 -19.56 4.28
N GLN A 396 -20.74 -20.35 5.26
CA GLN A 396 -20.82 -21.82 5.13
C GLN A 396 -21.78 -22.23 4.00
N ALA A 397 -21.38 -23.24 3.23
CA ALA A 397 -22.22 -23.83 2.20
C ALA A 397 -23.37 -24.62 2.84
N SER A 398 -24.60 -24.40 2.35
CA SER A 398 -25.74 -25.22 2.73
C SER A 398 -25.65 -26.61 2.12
N THR A 399 -26.25 -27.60 2.78
CA THR A 399 -26.24 -29.02 2.36
C THR A 399 -26.83 -29.29 0.97
N GLY A 400 -27.46 -28.30 0.33
CA GLY A 400 -28.05 -28.40 -1.01
C GLY A 400 -27.22 -27.79 -2.16
N SER A 401 -26.10 -27.10 -1.90
CA SER A 401 -25.25 -26.54 -2.97
C SER A 401 -24.18 -27.54 -3.38
N ALA A 402 -24.60 -28.60 -4.07
CA ALA A 402 -23.71 -29.54 -4.75
C ALA A 402 -23.95 -29.42 -6.25
N ASN A 403 -23.08 -28.68 -6.92
CA ASN A 403 -22.60 -28.96 -8.27
C ASN A 403 -21.26 -28.26 -8.46
#